data_AF-A0A8X6R4R9-F1
#
_entry.id   AF-A0A8X6R4R9-F1
#
_cell.length_a   1.000
_cell.length_b   1.000
_cell.length_c   1.000
_cell.angle_alpha   90.00
_cell.angle_beta   90.00
_cell.angle_gamma   90.00
#
_symmetry.space_group_name_H-M   'P 1'
#
loop_
_entity.id
_entity.type
_entity.pdbx_description
1 polymer ?
#
loop_
_entity_poly.entity_id
_entity_poly.type
_entity_poly.pdbx_seq_one_letter_code
_entity_poly.pdbx_strand_id
1 'polypeptide(L)'
;MAVTDRSVTSRTVAQHIESATHHSVSSRTIRRRLQQSGLSARRPLLGLLLTQNHGRLRRQLCEEIRMWVAEWNEVFFTDESRICVCNTTMVGFESEDTVERGC
;
A
#
# COMPACT_ATOMS: atom_id res chain seq x y z
N MET A 1 3.71 -17.77 7.44
CA MET A 1 4.73 -16.70 7.40
C MET A 1 4.41 -15.69 6.30
N ALA A 2 4.76 -15.91 5.02
CA ALA A 2 4.46 -14.92 3.96
C ALA A 2 2.97 -14.84 3.54
N VAL A 3 2.21 -15.93 3.68
CA VAL A 3 0.76 -15.97 3.37
C VAL A 3 -0.06 -15.27 4.47
N THR A 4 0.40 -15.39 5.72
CA THR A 4 -0.29 -14.89 6.91
C THR A 4 0.01 -13.42 7.19
N ASP A 5 1.22 -12.96 6.85
CA ASP A 5 1.64 -11.57 7.01
C ASP A 5 2.25 -11.05 5.69
N ARG A 6 1.52 -10.11 5.08
CA ARG A 6 1.86 -9.47 3.81
C ARG A 6 3.02 -8.46 3.89
N SER A 7 3.46 -8.12 5.11
CA SER A 7 4.55 -7.16 5.34
C SER A 7 5.93 -7.82 5.38
N VAL A 8 5.99 -9.14 5.45
CA VAL A 8 7.24 -9.90 5.61
C VAL A 8 8.06 -9.90 4.32
N THR A 9 9.35 -9.61 4.45
CA THR A 9 10.28 -9.62 3.31
C THR A 9 10.81 -11.02 2.99
N SER A 10 11.24 -11.24 1.75
CA SER A 10 11.85 -12.51 1.34
C SER A 10 13.15 -12.85 2.10
N ARG A 11 13.86 -11.85 2.64
CA ARG A 11 15.03 -12.05 3.51
C ARG A 11 14.61 -12.57 4.88
N THR A 12 13.59 -11.99 5.48
CA THR A 12 13.05 -12.43 6.78
C THR A 12 12.53 -13.87 6.69
N VAL A 13 11.86 -14.22 5.58
CA VAL A 13 11.43 -15.60 5.31
C VAL A 13 12.62 -16.55 5.16
N ALA A 14 13.69 -16.12 4.47
CA ALA A 14 14.90 -16.92 4.32
C ALA A 14 15.57 -17.19 5.68
N GLN A 15 15.74 -16.16 6.52
CA GLN A 15 16.29 -16.29 7.87
C GLN A 15 15.46 -17.24 8.75
N HIS A 16 14.14 -17.16 8.66
CA HIS A 16 13.25 -18.04 9.40
C HIS A 16 13.41 -19.51 8.97
N ILE A 17 13.48 -19.77 7.67
CA ILE A 17 13.69 -21.13 7.14
C ILE A 17 15.06 -21.67 7.56
N GLU A 18 16.09 -20.84 7.49
CA GLU A 18 17.44 -21.22 7.93
C GLU A 18 17.48 -21.56 9.41
N SER A 19 16.78 -20.79 10.26
CA SER A 19 16.68 -21.07 11.69
C SER A 19 15.90 -22.36 12.01
N ALA A 20 14.92 -22.71 11.18
CA ALA A 20 14.03 -23.86 11.42
C ALA A 20 14.57 -25.18 10.84
N THR A 21 15.29 -25.11 9.71
CA THR A 21 15.72 -26.29 8.94
C THR A 21 17.24 -26.43 8.87
N HIS A 22 18.00 -25.46 9.41
CA HIS A 22 19.47 -25.39 9.32
C HIS A 22 19.99 -25.44 7.87
N HIS A 23 19.17 -25.00 6.93
CA HIS A 23 19.50 -24.94 5.52
C HIS A 23 19.45 -23.50 5.04
N SER A 24 20.57 -23.01 4.53
CA SER A 24 20.66 -21.66 4.00
C SER A 24 19.93 -21.58 2.66
N VAL A 25 18.96 -20.69 2.55
CA VAL A 25 18.19 -20.46 1.33
C VAL A 25 18.30 -19.01 0.93
N SER A 26 18.67 -18.73 -0.31
CA SER A 26 18.76 -17.34 -0.78
C SER A 26 17.37 -16.67 -0.84
N SER A 27 17.33 -15.38 -0.51
CA SER A 27 16.10 -14.56 -0.66
C SER A 27 15.55 -14.54 -2.08
N ARG A 28 16.41 -14.75 -3.10
CA ARG A 28 16.02 -14.88 -4.51
C ARG A 28 15.23 -16.17 -4.76
N THR A 29 15.67 -17.28 -4.17
CA THR A 29 14.95 -18.57 -4.23
C THR A 29 13.58 -18.44 -3.58
N ILE A 30 13.50 -17.80 -2.41
CA ILE A 30 12.22 -17.53 -1.73
C ILE A 30 11.29 -16.69 -2.61
N ARG A 31 11.79 -15.58 -3.19
CA ARG A 31 10.98 -14.73 -4.08
C ARG A 31 10.41 -15.50 -5.27
N ARG A 32 11.23 -16.34 -5.92
CA ARG A 32 10.78 -17.17 -7.05
C ARG A 32 9.69 -18.17 -6.63
N ARG A 33 9.86 -18.83 -5.49
CA ARG A 33 8.87 -19.76 -4.94
C ARG A 33 7.55 -19.06 -4.61
N LEU A 34 7.61 -17.88 -3.99
CA LEU A 34 6.42 -17.07 -3.70
C LEU A 34 5.68 -16.66 -4.99
N GLN A 35 6.42 -16.27 -6.03
CA GLN A 35 5.83 -15.94 -7.33
C GLN A 35 5.18 -17.15 -8.00
N GLN A 36 5.81 -18.32 -7.94
CA GLN A 36 5.23 -19.58 -8.43
C GLN A 36 3.92 -19.94 -7.71
N SER A 37 3.80 -19.60 -6.43
CA SER A 37 2.56 -19.78 -5.66
C SER A 37 1.58 -18.61 -5.80
N GLY A 38 1.78 -17.68 -6.74
CA GLY A 38 0.87 -16.55 -7.00
C GLY A 38 1.03 -15.35 -6.06
N LEU A 39 2.05 -15.34 -5.20
CA LEU A 39 2.34 -14.21 -4.31
C LEU A 39 3.37 -13.27 -4.95
N SER A 40 2.97 -12.00 -5.09
CA SER A 40 3.84 -10.94 -5.60
C SER A 40 3.94 -9.79 -4.61
N ALA A 41 5.07 -9.11 -4.61
CA ALA A 41 5.26 -7.91 -3.80
C ALA A 41 4.31 -6.80 -4.28
N ARG A 42 3.74 -6.07 -3.32
CA ARG A 42 2.93 -4.88 -3.59
C ARG A 42 3.50 -3.69 -2.83
N ARG A 43 3.38 -2.50 -3.41
CA ARG A 43 3.65 -1.26 -2.66
C ARG A 43 2.53 -1.06 -1.65
N PRO A 44 2.84 -0.79 -0.36
CA PRO A 44 1.80 -0.43 0.60
C PRO A 44 1.11 0.85 0.11
N LEU A 45 -0.19 0.95 0.36
CA LEU A 45 -0.94 2.17 0.09
C LEU A 45 -0.43 3.26 1.05
N LEU A 46 0.05 4.37 0.50
CA LEU A 46 0.39 5.57 1.26
C LEU A 46 -0.92 6.29 1.62
N GLY A 47 -1.52 5.91 2.74
CA GLY A 47 -2.73 6.54 3.28
C GLY A 47 -2.60 6.83 4.77
N LEU A 48 -3.56 7.55 5.34
CA LEU A 48 -3.65 7.70 6.79
C LEU A 48 -3.76 6.32 7.43
N LEU A 49 -2.75 5.96 8.23
CA LEU A 49 -2.79 4.77 9.05
C LEU A 49 -3.87 4.99 10.11
N LEU A 50 -4.98 4.26 9.99
CA LEU A 50 -6.00 4.25 11.02
C LEU A 50 -5.44 3.56 12.26
N THR A 51 -5.47 4.25 13.39
CA THR A 51 -5.27 3.59 14.68
C THR A 51 -6.40 2.57 14.89
N GLN A 52 -6.18 1.58 15.77
CA GLN A 52 -7.20 0.58 16.08
C GLN A 52 -8.52 1.22 16.54
N ASN A 53 -8.43 2.31 17.33
CA ASN A 53 -9.59 3.06 17.79
C ASN A 53 -10.32 3.77 16.63
N HIS A 54 -9.59 4.43 15.72
CA HIS A 54 -10.21 5.04 14.54
C HIS A 54 -10.90 3.99 13.66
N GLY A 55 -10.29 2.81 13.47
CA GLY A 55 -10.89 1.72 12.73
C GLY A 55 -12.20 1.23 13.36
N ARG A 56 -12.23 1.06 14.69
CA ARG A 56 -13.44 0.66 15.42
C ARG A 56 -14.57 1.68 15.26
N LEU A 57 -14.29 2.97 15.51
CA LEU A 57 -15.29 4.02 15.43
C LEU A 57 -15.84 4.17 14.01
N ARG A 58 -14.98 4.16 13.00
CA ARG A 58 -15.41 4.22 11.59
C ARG A 58 -16.28 3.02 11.21
N ARG A 59 -15.94 1.82 11.66
CA ARG A 59 -16.78 0.63 11.43
C ARG A 59 -18.14 0.75 12.11
N GLN A 60 -18.17 1.19 13.37
CA GLN A 60 -19.43 1.38 14.10
C GLN A 60 -20.33 2.38 13.37
N LEU A 61 -19.79 3.53 12.97
CA LEU A 61 -20.52 4.52 12.17
C LEU A 61 -21.05 3.91 10.87
N CYS A 62 -20.23 3.13 10.15
CA CYS A 62 -20.67 2.47 8.92
C CYS A 62 -21.81 1.46 9.13
N GLU A 63 -21.83 0.74 10.25
CA GLU A 63 -22.94 -0.17 10.58
C GLU A 63 -24.21 0.62 10.93
N GLU A 64 -24.09 1.74 11.65
CA GLU A 64 -25.21 2.62 12.01
C GLU A 64 -25.88 3.24 10.76
N ILE A 65 -25.07 3.66 9.78
CA ILE A 65 -25.57 4.26 8.52
C ILE A 65 -25.84 3.22 7.42
N ARG A 66 -25.64 1.93 7.67
CA ARG A 66 -25.65 0.88 6.63
C ARG A 66 -26.98 0.77 5.89
N MET A 67 -28.07 1.03 6.59
CA MET A 67 -29.44 0.90 6.09
C MET A 67 -30.06 2.24 5.68
N TRP A 68 -29.27 3.32 5.68
CA TRP A 68 -29.76 4.62 5.22
C TRP A 68 -30.02 4.55 3.71
N VAL A 69 -31.22 4.94 3.31
CA VAL A 69 -31.64 4.98 1.89
C VAL A 69 -32.32 6.30 1.60
N ALA A 70 -33.32 6.67 2.39
CA ALA A 70 -34.03 7.95 2.24
C ALA A 70 -33.28 9.10 2.93
N GLU A 71 -32.58 8.77 4.02
CA GLU A 71 -31.85 9.67 4.90
C GLU A 71 -30.65 10.31 4.18
N TRP A 72 -30.11 9.66 3.15
CA TRP A 72 -29.05 10.25 2.33
C TRP A 72 -29.49 11.53 1.61
N ASN A 73 -30.79 11.72 1.37
CA ASN A 73 -31.31 12.92 0.70
C ASN A 73 -31.26 14.17 1.59
N GLU A 74 -31.07 14.01 2.90
CA GLU A 74 -31.04 15.11 3.87
C GLU A 74 -29.62 15.47 4.31
N VAL A 75 -28.61 14.71 3.89
CA VAL A 75 -27.21 14.91 4.29
C VAL A 75 -26.49 15.77 3.25
N PHE A 76 -25.92 16.89 3.70
CA PHE A 76 -24.99 17.70 2.91
C PHE A 76 -23.55 17.48 3.38
N PHE A 77 -22.66 17.17 2.44
CA PHE A 77 -21.23 17.00 2.72
C PHE A 77 -20.45 18.26 2.36
N THR A 78 -19.62 18.73 3.28
CA THR A 78 -18.65 19.81 3.05
C THR A 78 -17.26 19.34 3.45
N ASP A 79 -16.26 19.67 2.64
CA ASP A 79 -14.85 19.47 2.98
C ASP A 79 -14.01 20.62 2.42
N GLU A 80 -12.87 20.87 3.03
CA GLU A 80 -11.93 21.90 2.58
C GLU A 80 -10.80 21.26 1.79
N SER A 81 -10.64 21.67 0.54
CA SER A 81 -9.54 21.23 -0.31
C SER A 81 -8.59 22.38 -0.60
N ARG A 82 -7.28 22.10 -0.50
CA ARG A 82 -6.24 23.06 -0.90
C ARG A 82 -6.11 23.06 -2.42
N ILE A 83 -6.24 24.23 -3.03
CA ILE A 83 -5.99 24.43 -4.46
C ILE A 83 -4.57 24.98 -4.62
N CYS A 84 -3.71 24.22 -5.28
CA CYS A 84 -2.39 24.69 -5.66
C CYS A 84 -2.49 25.50 -6.96
N VAL A 85 -2.21 26.80 -6.91
CA VAL A 85 -2.15 27.65 -8.09
C VAL A 85 -0.71 27.65 -8.61
N CYS A 86 -0.47 27.07 -9.79
CA CYS A 86 0.79 27.26 -10.49
C CYS A 86 0.67 28.49 -11.40
N ASN A 87 1.49 29.52 -11.15
CA ASN A 87 1.72 30.55 -12.15
C ASN A 87 2.65 29.96 -13.20
N THR A 88 2.09 29.41 -14.28
CA THR A 88 2.85 29.08 -15.48
C THR A 88 3.31 30.38 -16.14
N THR A 89 4.42 30.94 -15.68
CA THR A 89 5.31 31.64 -16.59
C THR A 89 6.07 30.54 -17.31
N MET A 90 5.87 30.43 -18.62
CA MET A 90 6.66 29.56 -19.50
C MET A 90 8.15 29.94 -19.34
N VAL A 91 8.85 29.25 -18.44
CA VAL A 91 10.31 29.19 -18.44
C VAL A 91 10.66 27.75 -18.75
N GLY A 92 11.37 27.60 -19.87
CA GLY A 92 11.71 26.37 -20.60
C GLY A 92 11.65 25.06 -19.82
N PHE A 93 10.82 24.15 -20.33
CA PHE A 93 10.96 22.72 -20.09
C PHE A 93 12.17 22.23 -20.92
N GLU A 94 13.38 22.38 -20.41
CA GLU A 94 14.51 21.63 -20.95
C GLU A 94 14.37 20.18 -20.49
N SER A 95 14.12 19.32 -21.48
CA SER A 95 13.99 17.88 -21.34
C SER A 95 15.38 17.27 -21.41
N GLU A 96 15.98 16.97 -20.25
CA GLU A 96 17.08 16.02 -20.18
C GLU A 96 16.51 14.61 -19.99
N ASP A 97 15.92 14.09 -21.06
CA ASP A 97 15.83 12.65 -21.29
C ASP A 97 17.21 12.18 -21.78
N THR A 98 18.02 11.61 -20.89
CA THR A 98 19.00 10.61 -21.32
C THR A 98 18.83 9.34 -20.48
N VAL A 99 18.25 8.37 -21.16
CA VAL A 99 18.19 6.96 -20.79
C VAL A 99 19.60 6.41 -20.59
N GLU A 100 19.99 6.11 -19.35
CA GLU A 100 21.05 5.13 -19.09
C GLU A 100 20.42 3.79 -18.70
N ARG A 101 20.22 2.96 -19.73
CA ARG A 101 20.21 1.49 -19.60
C ARG A 101 21.67 1.04 -19.53
N GLY A 102 22.04 0.29 -18.50
CA GLY A 102 23.37 -0.34 -18.42
C GLY A 102 23.46 -1.43 -17.35
N CYS A 103 23.43 -2.68 -17.82
CA CYS A 103 23.74 -3.97 -17.18
C CYS A 103 22.78 -4.55 -16.13
#